data_AF-I0YYA6-F1
#
_entry.id   AF-I0YYA6-F1
#
_cell.length_a   1.000
_cell.length_b   1.000
_cell.length_c   1.000
_cell.angle_alpha   90.00
_cell.angle_beta   90.00
_cell.angle_gamma   90.00
#
_symmetry.space_group_name_H-M   'P 1'
#
loop_
_entity.id
_entity.type
_entity.pdbx_description
1 polymer ?
#
loop_
_entity_poly.entity_id
_entity_poly.type
_entity_poly.pdbx_seq_one_letter_code
_entity_poly.pdbx_strand_id
1 'polypeptide(L)'
;MLDPKSPLQAAAIFLGGIGRSRRTRQKAVPALALSKGEAYRLLGADQGCSRAELRAAYMIRIRQLHPDVNPLRDTTEEATALNEAYALLQEGFLTGEEEVPSVFDVPEAEPSELFINPFACNTSPLLWRELQEVVKGADDPVSELAAQGVYIRDSAVYYLTPCQLAAVTADLEAMEDSMAVELTSWLVSDCLMRAARANDRMPAQRRS
;
A
#
# COMPACT_ATOMS: atom_id res chain seq x y z
N MET A 1 13.76 -38.60 11.73
CA MET A 1 12.88 -37.54 12.25
C MET A 1 12.62 -36.60 11.09
N LEU A 2 11.41 -36.61 10.55
CA LEU A 2 11.01 -35.71 9.46
C LEU A 2 10.50 -34.43 10.14
N ASP A 3 11.23 -33.33 9.99
CA ASP A 3 10.72 -32.02 10.40
C ASP A 3 9.43 -31.72 9.62
N PRO A 4 8.36 -31.23 10.28
CA PRO A 4 7.18 -30.79 9.57
C PRO A 4 7.57 -29.59 8.69
N LYS A 5 7.40 -29.73 7.37
CA LYS A 5 7.66 -28.68 6.38
C LYS A 5 6.97 -27.38 6.82
N SER A 6 7.75 -26.30 6.92
CA SER A 6 7.26 -24.94 7.22
C SER A 6 6.07 -24.59 6.31
N PRO A 7 5.03 -23.91 6.82
CA PRO A 7 3.88 -23.48 6.01
C PRO A 7 4.30 -22.67 4.77
N LEU A 8 5.44 -21.96 4.83
CA LEU A 8 6.02 -21.23 3.69
C LEU A 8 6.45 -22.17 2.55
N GLN A 9 7.00 -23.35 2.88
CA GLN A 9 7.43 -24.35 1.89
C GLN A 9 6.25 -25.00 1.16
N ALA A 10 5.06 -24.98 1.74
CA ALA A 10 3.85 -25.55 1.14
C ALA A 10 3.10 -24.56 0.23
N ALA A 11 3.40 -23.25 0.31
CA ALA A 11 2.58 -22.18 -0.26
C ALA A 11 3.15 -21.52 -1.53
N ALA A 12 4.29 -21.98 -2.07
CA ALA A 12 4.88 -21.40 -3.28
C ALA A 12 4.05 -21.76 -4.52
N ILE A 13 3.27 -20.80 -5.04
CA ILE A 13 2.48 -20.94 -6.28
C ILE A 13 2.96 -19.94 -7.32
N PHE A 14 3.12 -20.45 -8.55
CA PHE A 14 3.57 -19.73 -9.74
C PHE A 14 2.45 -18.85 -10.30
N LEU A 15 2.65 -17.53 -10.40
CA LEU A 15 1.78 -16.66 -11.21
C LEU A 15 2.57 -15.67 -12.06
N GLY A 16 2.24 -15.71 -13.35
CA GLY A 16 2.85 -14.98 -14.45
C GLY A 16 2.51 -13.49 -14.47
N GLY A 17 3.38 -12.74 -15.16
CA GLY A 17 3.32 -11.28 -15.23
C GLY A 17 2.40 -10.70 -16.30
N ILE A 18 2.09 -9.42 -16.13
CA ILE A 18 1.46 -8.49 -17.08
C ILE A 18 1.98 -7.10 -16.65
N GLY A 19 2.44 -6.13 -17.44
CA GLY A 19 2.30 -5.78 -18.84
C GLY A 19 2.20 -4.25 -18.84
N ARG A 20 3.22 -3.55 -19.35
CA ARG A 20 3.29 -2.07 -19.37
C ARG A 20 2.17 -1.50 -20.27
N SER A 21 1.46 -0.46 -19.83
CA SER A 21 0.66 0.34 -20.76
C SER A 21 0.76 1.86 -20.51
N ARG A 22 0.66 2.57 -21.63
CA ARG A 22 1.11 3.94 -21.91
C ARG A 22 0.13 5.00 -21.37
N ARG A 23 0.70 6.10 -20.84
CA ARG A 23 0.00 7.36 -20.58
C ARG A 23 -0.47 8.00 -21.89
N THR A 24 -1.78 8.12 -22.07
CA THR A 24 -2.37 9.10 -22.98
C THR A 24 -3.05 10.20 -22.17
N ARG A 25 -2.61 11.44 -22.42
CA ARG A 25 -3.22 12.68 -21.91
C ARG A 25 -4.70 12.71 -22.32
N GLN A 26 -5.60 12.74 -21.34
CA GLN A 26 -7.01 13.07 -21.59
C GLN A 26 -7.31 14.53 -21.22
N LYS A 27 -8.15 15.09 -22.08
CA LYS A 27 -8.51 16.49 -22.26
C LYS A 27 -9.70 16.80 -21.36
N ALA A 28 -9.61 17.87 -20.57
CA ALA A 28 -10.65 18.27 -19.62
C ALA A 28 -11.96 18.69 -20.32
N VAL A 29 -13.10 18.25 -19.77
CA VAL A 29 -14.48 18.62 -20.10
C VAL A 29 -15.08 19.21 -18.79
N PRO A 30 -15.96 20.22 -18.83
CA PRO A 30 -16.07 21.20 -17.75
C PRO A 30 -16.80 20.69 -16.51
N ALA A 31 -16.30 21.13 -15.35
CA ALA A 31 -16.74 20.78 -14.01
C ALA A 31 -18.23 21.08 -13.77
N LEU A 32 -18.99 20.04 -13.45
CA LEU A 32 -20.16 20.18 -12.59
C LEU A 32 -19.64 20.62 -11.21
N ALA A 33 -20.16 21.71 -10.68
CA ALA A 33 -19.78 22.23 -9.37
C ALA A 33 -20.29 21.30 -8.25
N LEU A 34 -19.56 20.20 -8.04
CA LEU A 34 -19.78 19.24 -6.96
C LEU A 34 -19.52 19.93 -5.61
N SER A 35 -20.48 19.87 -4.68
CA SER A 35 -20.26 20.38 -3.32
C SER A 35 -19.38 19.42 -2.51
N LYS A 36 -18.64 19.92 -1.50
CA LYS A 36 -17.80 19.07 -0.62
C LYS A 36 -18.61 17.94 0.04
N GLY A 37 -19.85 18.22 0.47
CA GLY A 37 -20.72 17.21 1.11
C GLY A 37 -21.24 16.14 0.15
N GLU A 38 -21.36 16.44 -1.15
CA GLU A 38 -21.65 15.43 -2.19
C GLU A 38 -20.40 14.61 -2.51
N ALA A 39 -19.23 15.25 -2.56
CA ALA A 39 -17.97 14.57 -2.78
C ALA A 39 -17.69 13.52 -1.68
N TYR A 40 -17.87 13.85 -0.40
CA TYR A 40 -17.69 12.90 0.70
C TYR A 40 -18.66 11.71 0.59
N ARG A 41 -19.93 11.97 0.27
CA ARG A 41 -20.94 10.91 0.04
C ARG A 41 -20.59 10.03 -1.15
N LEU A 42 -20.08 10.61 -2.23
CA LEU A 42 -19.71 9.88 -3.44
C LEU A 42 -18.51 8.93 -3.19
N LEU A 43 -17.55 9.38 -2.38
CA LEU A 43 -16.42 8.56 -1.93
C LEU A 43 -16.82 7.55 -0.84
N GLY A 44 -17.95 7.75 -0.17
CA GLY A 44 -18.35 6.95 0.99
C GLY A 44 -17.49 7.25 2.21
N ALA A 45 -16.92 8.46 2.30
CA ALA A 45 -16.08 8.91 3.40
C ALA A 45 -16.84 9.88 4.32
N ASP A 46 -16.48 9.91 5.60
CA ASP A 46 -17.01 10.89 6.55
C ASP A 46 -16.43 12.29 6.26
N GLN A 47 -17.19 13.36 6.56
CA GLN A 47 -16.73 14.73 6.35
C GLN A 47 -15.55 15.12 7.27
N GLY A 48 -15.35 14.39 8.36
CA GLY A 48 -14.20 14.53 9.27
C GLY A 48 -13.09 13.50 9.05
N CYS A 49 -13.10 12.75 7.94
CA CYS A 49 -12.08 11.73 7.71
C CYS A 49 -10.70 12.35 7.45
N SER A 50 -9.65 11.68 7.90
CA SER A 50 -8.27 11.99 7.54
C SER A 50 -8.03 11.83 6.04
N ARG A 51 -6.97 12.45 5.51
CA ARG A 51 -6.55 12.29 4.11
C ARG A 51 -6.25 10.84 3.74
N ALA A 52 -5.75 10.06 4.69
CA ALA A 52 -5.49 8.62 4.53
C ALA A 52 -6.81 7.86 4.33
N GLU A 53 -7.81 8.12 5.18
CA GLU A 53 -9.15 7.53 5.08
C GLU A 53 -9.87 7.97 3.80
N LEU A 54 -9.75 9.24 3.41
CA LEU A 54 -10.27 9.76 2.15
C LEU A 54 -9.68 8.99 0.95
N ARG A 55 -8.36 8.79 0.95
CA ARG A 55 -7.65 8.05 -0.10
C ARG A 55 -8.06 6.58 -0.13
N ALA A 56 -8.21 5.96 1.04
CA ALA A 56 -8.68 4.59 1.16
C ALA A 56 -10.11 4.42 0.60
N ALA A 57 -11.03 5.31 0.97
CA ALA A 57 -12.42 5.32 0.48
C ALA A 57 -12.49 5.50 -1.04
N TYR A 58 -11.74 6.45 -1.59
CA TYR A 58 -11.59 6.64 -3.03
C TYR A 58 -11.09 5.37 -3.74
N MET A 59 -10.08 4.68 -3.19
CA MET A 59 -9.51 3.46 -3.76
C MET A 59 -10.48 2.28 -3.77
N ILE A 60 -11.24 2.09 -2.70
CA ILE A 60 -12.29 1.06 -2.64
C ILE A 60 -13.29 1.31 -3.76
N ARG A 61 -13.74 2.55 -3.89
CA ARG A 61 -14.80 2.91 -4.84
C ARG A 61 -14.33 2.85 -6.29
N ILE A 62 -13.10 3.30 -6.61
CA ILE A 62 -12.60 3.25 -8.00
C ILE A 62 -12.41 1.80 -8.49
N ARG A 63 -12.06 0.86 -7.59
CA ARG A 63 -11.95 -0.57 -7.92
C ARG A 63 -13.30 -1.21 -8.16
N GLN A 64 -14.31 -0.87 -7.36
CA GLN A 64 -15.69 -1.30 -7.60
C GLN A 64 -16.23 -0.78 -8.93
N LEU A 65 -15.63 0.26 -9.50
CA LEU A 65 -15.98 0.83 -10.79
C LEU A 65 -15.04 0.40 -11.92
N HIS A 66 -14.10 -0.52 -11.68
CA HIS A 66 -13.18 -0.98 -12.72
C HIS A 66 -13.94 -1.80 -13.78
N PRO A 67 -13.62 -1.66 -15.08
CA PRO A 67 -14.27 -2.43 -16.15
C PRO A 67 -14.07 -3.94 -16.01
N ASP A 68 -12.95 -4.40 -15.44
CA ASP A 68 -12.74 -5.84 -15.17
C ASP A 68 -13.73 -6.39 -14.13
N VAL A 69 -14.21 -5.55 -13.20
CA VAL A 69 -15.23 -5.91 -12.20
C VAL A 69 -16.64 -5.71 -12.76
N ASN A 70 -16.81 -4.78 -13.71
CA ASN A 70 -18.09 -4.45 -14.35
C ASN A 70 -18.07 -4.66 -15.87
N PRO A 71 -17.86 -5.90 -16.37
CA PRO A 71 -17.73 -6.14 -17.81
C PRO A 71 -19.03 -5.87 -18.61
N LEU A 72 -20.17 -5.79 -17.92
CA LEU A 72 -21.50 -5.60 -18.51
C LEU A 72 -22.07 -4.19 -18.28
N ARG A 73 -21.36 -3.32 -17.55
CA ARG A 73 -21.84 -1.98 -17.18
C ARG A 73 -20.74 -0.96 -17.43
N ASP A 74 -21.04 0.06 -18.23
CA ASP A 74 -20.14 1.19 -18.39
C ASP A 74 -20.17 2.06 -17.12
N THR A 75 -19.06 2.03 -16.39
CA THR A 75 -18.85 2.78 -15.14
C THR A 75 -17.96 4.00 -15.33
N THR A 76 -17.68 4.39 -16.58
CA THR A 76 -16.74 5.48 -16.90
C THR A 76 -17.21 6.82 -16.32
N GLU A 77 -18.51 7.12 -16.38
CA GLU A 77 -19.08 8.35 -15.83
C GLU A 77 -19.00 8.37 -14.29
N GLU A 78 -19.33 7.25 -13.64
CA GLU A 78 -19.21 7.10 -12.17
C GLU A 78 -17.76 7.25 -11.71
N ALA A 79 -16.81 6.65 -12.45
CA ALA A 79 -15.38 6.75 -12.16
C ALA A 79 -14.86 8.19 -12.37
N THR A 80 -15.35 8.89 -13.39
CA THR A 80 -14.99 10.28 -13.66
C THR A 80 -15.49 11.19 -12.54
N ALA A 81 -16.76 11.06 -12.14
CA ALA A 81 -17.31 11.81 -11.01
C ALA A 81 -16.55 11.52 -9.70
N LEU A 82 -16.14 10.27 -9.50
CA LEU A 82 -15.34 9.87 -8.33
C LEU A 82 -13.96 10.52 -8.32
N ASN A 83 -13.30 10.60 -9.48
CA ASN A 83 -12.00 11.28 -9.62
C ASN A 83 -12.13 12.79 -9.32
N GLU A 84 -13.18 13.43 -9.81
CA GLU A 84 -13.46 14.86 -9.58
C GLU A 84 -13.73 15.14 -8.09
N ALA A 85 -14.55 14.30 -7.46
CA ALA A 85 -14.84 14.40 -6.03
C ALA A 85 -13.58 14.22 -5.17
N TYR A 86 -12.71 13.26 -5.51
CA TYR A 86 -11.45 13.07 -4.80
C TYR A 86 -10.51 14.27 -4.97
N ALA A 87 -10.38 14.80 -6.19
CA ALA A 87 -9.53 15.97 -6.46
C ALA A 87 -9.99 17.22 -5.70
N LEU A 88 -11.30 17.48 -5.66
CA LEU A 88 -11.89 18.61 -4.93
C LEU A 88 -11.66 18.51 -3.42
N LEU A 89 -11.83 17.31 -2.85
CA LEU A 89 -11.58 17.10 -1.42
C LEU A 89 -10.09 17.19 -1.10
N GLN A 90 -9.24 16.61 -1.94
CA GLN A 90 -7.78 16.65 -1.79
C GLN A 90 -7.23 18.09 -1.80
N GLU A 91 -7.79 18.99 -2.62
CA GLU A 91 -7.44 20.41 -2.61
C GLU A 91 -7.86 21.10 -1.30
N GLY A 92 -8.97 20.68 -0.70
CA GLY A 92 -9.40 21.11 0.63
C GLY A 92 -8.37 20.82 1.73
N PHE A 93 -7.73 19.64 1.70
CA PHE A 93 -6.67 19.26 2.63
C PHE A 93 -5.35 20.02 2.41
N LEU A 94 -5.15 20.70 1.28
CA LEU A 94 -3.95 21.51 1.04
C LEU A 94 -4.04 22.92 1.65
N THR A 95 -5.22 23.35 2.10
CA THR A 95 -5.51 24.77 2.43
C THR A 95 -5.86 25.04 3.89
N GLY A 96 -5.98 24.02 4.75
CA GLY A 96 -6.30 24.21 6.15
C GLY A 96 -5.95 23.01 7.02
N GLU A 97 -5.34 23.31 8.17
CA GLU A 97 -4.79 22.42 9.20
C GLU A 97 -3.37 21.91 8.90
N GLU A 98 -2.43 22.20 9.81
CA GLU A 98 -1.09 21.60 9.84
C GLU A 98 -1.27 20.09 10.01
N GLU A 99 -1.38 19.40 8.88
CA GLU A 99 -1.45 17.95 8.80
C GLU A 99 -0.19 17.41 9.48
N VAL A 100 -0.35 16.63 10.56
CA VAL A 100 0.78 15.90 11.15
C VAL A 100 1.38 15.08 10.01
N PRO A 101 2.62 15.36 9.59
CA PRO A 101 3.19 14.72 8.42
C PRO A 101 3.14 13.20 8.61
N SER A 102 2.75 12.48 7.57
CA SER A 102 2.72 11.01 7.63
C SER A 102 4.10 10.49 8.02
N VAL A 103 4.16 9.47 8.88
CA VAL A 103 5.41 8.78 9.25
C VAL A 103 6.17 8.24 8.04
N PHE A 104 5.48 8.04 6.91
CA PHE A 104 6.07 7.63 5.64
C PHE A 104 6.65 8.77 4.80
N ASP A 105 6.33 10.04 5.12
CA ASP A 105 6.90 11.22 4.45
C ASP A 105 7.99 11.89 5.28
N VAL A 106 7.84 11.86 6.61
CA VAL A 106 8.78 12.41 7.56
C VAL A 106 9.13 11.33 8.59
N PRO A 107 10.26 10.63 8.42
CA PRO A 107 10.67 9.58 9.34
C PRO A 107 10.98 10.17 10.71
N GLU A 108 10.56 9.49 11.77
CA GLU A 108 10.76 9.91 13.15
C GLU A 108 12.14 9.54 13.70
N ALA A 109 12.79 8.55 13.10
CA ALA A 109 14.08 7.99 13.54
C ALA A 109 14.86 7.43 12.34
N GLU A 110 16.09 6.97 12.56
CA GLU A 110 16.82 6.25 11.51
C GLU A 110 16.16 4.89 11.23
N PRO A 111 16.09 4.46 9.96
CA PRO A 111 15.50 3.18 9.60
C PRO A 111 16.40 2.01 10.02
N SER A 112 16.03 1.32 11.08
CA SER A 112 16.76 0.15 11.61
C SER A 112 15.99 -1.16 11.45
N GLU A 113 14.67 -1.09 11.26
CA GLU A 113 13.80 -2.25 11.31
C GLU A 113 13.68 -2.89 9.93
N LEU A 114 14.18 -4.12 9.79
CA LEU A 114 14.03 -4.90 8.57
C LEU A 114 12.57 -5.31 8.39
N PHE A 115 12.04 -5.09 7.20
CA PHE A 115 10.69 -5.49 6.82
C PHE A 115 10.66 -6.09 5.42
N ILE A 116 9.96 -7.22 5.27
CA ILE A 116 9.73 -7.89 4.00
C ILE A 116 8.31 -7.63 3.53
N ASN A 117 8.16 -6.96 2.39
CA ASN A 117 6.87 -6.74 1.74
C ASN A 117 6.27 -8.08 1.30
N PRO A 118 5.18 -8.56 1.94
CA PRO A 118 4.61 -9.87 1.64
C PRO A 118 4.02 -9.94 0.22
N PHE A 119 3.66 -8.81 -0.38
CA PHE A 119 3.13 -8.73 -1.75
C PHE A 119 4.23 -8.77 -2.83
N ALA A 120 5.50 -8.71 -2.42
CA ALA A 120 6.64 -8.83 -3.30
C ALA A 120 7.29 -10.22 -3.27
N CYS A 121 6.68 -11.16 -2.54
CA CYS A 121 7.09 -12.57 -2.42
C CYS A 121 6.22 -13.48 -3.30
N ASN A 122 6.70 -14.70 -3.55
CA ASN A 122 5.93 -15.77 -4.23
C ASN A 122 5.03 -16.59 -3.27
N THR A 123 4.77 -16.08 -2.07
CA THR A 123 3.96 -16.73 -1.03
C THR A 123 2.63 -16.00 -0.84
N SER A 124 1.69 -16.63 -0.13
CA SER A 124 0.46 -15.94 0.29
C SER A 124 0.80 -14.72 1.16
N PRO A 125 0.22 -13.53 0.89
CA PRO A 125 0.44 -12.36 1.74
C PRO A 125 -0.11 -12.51 3.17
N LEU A 126 -0.99 -13.49 3.40
CA LEU A 126 -1.48 -13.83 4.74
C LEU A 126 -0.43 -14.52 5.62
N LEU A 127 0.72 -14.92 5.04
CA LEU A 127 1.86 -15.48 5.78
C LEU A 127 2.92 -14.42 6.11
N TRP A 128 2.52 -13.14 6.19
CA TRP A 128 3.46 -12.03 6.36
C TRP A 128 4.19 -12.09 7.70
N ARG A 129 3.57 -12.65 8.75
CA ARG A 129 4.20 -12.84 10.07
C ARG A 129 5.33 -13.85 10.01
N GLU A 130 5.09 -14.99 9.37
CA GLU A 130 6.09 -16.03 9.15
C GLU A 130 7.24 -15.50 8.30
N LEU A 131 6.95 -14.69 7.28
CA LEU A 131 7.99 -14.02 6.49
C LEU A 131 8.88 -13.12 7.36
N GLN A 132 8.29 -12.31 8.26
CA GLN A 132 9.08 -11.45 9.15
C GLN A 132 9.91 -12.27 10.15
N GLU A 133 9.34 -13.33 10.73
CA GLU A 133 10.04 -14.16 11.71
C GLU A 133 11.23 -14.91 11.10
N VAL A 134 11.14 -15.35 9.84
CA VAL A 134 12.28 -16.00 9.14
C VAL A 134 13.47 -15.05 9.01
N VAL A 135 13.24 -13.78 8.71
CA VAL A 135 14.33 -12.81 8.48
C VAL A 135 14.78 -12.07 9.73
N LYS A 136 14.16 -12.35 10.87
CA LYS A 136 14.40 -11.62 12.11
C LYS A 136 15.83 -11.85 12.60
N GLY A 137 16.62 -10.78 12.59
CA GLY A 137 18.05 -10.85 12.94
C GLY A 137 18.91 -11.54 11.89
N ALA A 138 18.40 -11.77 10.67
CA ALA A 138 19.18 -12.30 9.57
C ALA A 138 20.12 -11.23 9.01
N ASP A 139 21.40 -11.58 8.83
CA ASP A 139 22.38 -10.73 8.15
C ASP A 139 22.11 -10.65 6.64
N ASP A 140 21.61 -11.73 6.05
CA ASP A 140 21.20 -11.82 4.65
C ASP A 140 19.77 -12.39 4.54
N PRO A 141 18.75 -11.52 4.59
CA PRO A 141 17.36 -11.95 4.57
C PRO A 141 16.94 -12.58 3.24
N VAL A 142 17.62 -12.26 2.14
CA VAL A 142 17.33 -12.84 0.81
C VAL A 142 17.70 -14.31 0.81
N SER A 143 18.91 -14.64 1.28
CA SER A 143 19.38 -16.02 1.37
C SER A 143 18.55 -16.85 2.35
N GLU A 144 18.14 -16.28 3.48
CA GLU A 144 17.33 -16.98 4.48
C GLU A 144 15.93 -17.32 3.93
N LEU A 145 15.30 -16.38 3.23
CA LEU A 145 14.02 -16.64 2.55
C LEU A 145 14.16 -17.67 1.42
N ALA A 146 15.25 -17.60 0.64
CA ALA A 146 15.52 -18.57 -0.41
C ALA A 146 15.71 -20.00 0.14
N ALA A 147 16.33 -20.15 1.32
CA ALA A 147 16.45 -21.44 2.02
C ALA A 147 15.08 -22.03 2.41
N GLN A 148 14.06 -21.19 2.60
CA GLN A 148 12.67 -21.58 2.82
C GLN A 148 11.87 -21.77 1.51
N GLY A 149 12.51 -21.62 0.34
CA GLY A 149 11.85 -21.69 -0.96
C GLY A 149 11.04 -20.44 -1.33
N VAL A 150 11.24 -19.35 -0.59
CA VAL A 150 10.61 -18.06 -0.83
C VAL A 150 11.47 -17.23 -1.78
N TYR A 151 10.90 -16.86 -2.92
CA TYR A 151 11.51 -15.97 -3.90
C TYR A 151 10.90 -14.58 -3.74
N ILE A 152 11.76 -13.57 -3.66
CA ILE A 152 11.35 -12.18 -3.48
C ILE A 152 11.81 -11.33 -4.67
N ARG A 153 11.06 -10.29 -4.97
CA ARG A 153 11.45 -9.25 -5.95
C ARG A 153 12.46 -8.29 -5.32
N ASP A 154 13.26 -7.60 -6.13
CA ASP A 154 14.25 -6.60 -5.67
C ASP A 154 13.63 -5.52 -4.76
N SER A 155 12.34 -5.23 -4.93
CA SER A 155 11.58 -4.25 -4.16
C SER A 155 10.85 -4.86 -2.94
N ALA A 156 11.29 -6.01 -2.44
CA ALA A 156 10.65 -6.68 -1.31
C ALA A 156 11.24 -6.29 0.04
N VAL A 157 12.51 -5.91 0.09
CA VAL A 157 13.24 -5.65 1.33
C VAL A 157 13.23 -4.15 1.63
N TYR A 158 12.78 -3.78 2.83
CA TYR A 158 12.76 -2.39 3.31
C TYR A 158 13.39 -2.30 4.68
N TYR A 159 14.03 -1.15 4.94
CA TYR A 159 14.38 -0.73 6.29
C TYR A 159 13.45 0.42 6.68
N LEU A 160 12.70 0.20 7.75
CA LEU A 160 11.68 1.10 8.26
C LEU A 160 12.09 1.65 9.62
N THR A 161 11.52 2.79 9.97
CA THR A 161 11.54 3.30 11.34
C THR A 161 10.51 2.56 12.20
N PRO A 162 10.61 2.60 13.55
CA PRO A 162 9.64 1.94 14.42
C PRO A 162 8.17 2.35 14.17
N CYS A 163 7.88 3.62 13.93
CA CYS A 163 6.52 4.08 13.65
C CYS A 163 6.05 3.69 12.24
N GLN A 164 6.94 3.68 11.24
CA GLN A 164 6.61 3.18 9.91
C GLN A 164 6.28 1.68 9.95
N LEU A 165 7.09 0.89 10.66
CA LEU A 165 6.83 -0.55 10.85
C LEU A 165 5.50 -0.78 11.56
N ALA A 166 5.23 -0.05 12.65
CA ALA A 166 3.97 -0.16 13.39
C ALA A 166 2.75 0.15 12.51
N ALA A 167 2.83 1.19 11.68
CA ALA A 167 1.76 1.56 10.76
C ALA A 167 1.51 0.50 9.68
N VAL A 168 2.57 0.00 9.02
CA VAL A 168 2.43 -1.08 8.02
C VAL A 168 1.91 -2.37 8.66
N THR A 169 2.35 -2.66 9.88
CA THR A 169 1.86 -3.82 10.65
C THR A 169 0.36 -3.71 10.89
N ALA A 170 -0.13 -2.56 11.36
CA ALA A 170 -1.57 -2.34 11.58
C ALA A 170 -2.40 -2.54 10.29
N ASP A 171 -1.90 -2.08 9.13
CA ASP A 171 -2.56 -2.28 7.84
C ASP A 171 -2.62 -3.77 7.43
N LEU A 172 -1.59 -4.56 7.75
CA LEU A 172 -1.55 -5.99 7.49
C LEU A 172 -2.44 -6.79 8.46
N GLU A 173 -2.53 -6.36 9.71
CA GLU A 173 -3.46 -6.96 10.69
C GLU A 173 -4.92 -6.71 10.28
N ALA A 174 -5.24 -5.48 9.88
CA ALA A 174 -6.56 -5.16 9.35
C ALA A 174 -6.91 -5.96 8.08
N MET A 175 -5.90 -6.31 7.27
CA MET A 175 -6.08 -7.21 6.13
C MET A 175 -6.42 -8.63 6.55
N GLU A 176 -5.76 -9.18 7.58
CA GLU A 176 -6.08 -10.52 8.11
C GLU A 176 -7.55 -10.58 8.54
N ASP A 177 -8.01 -9.55 9.25
CA ASP A 177 -9.38 -9.49 9.78
C ASP A 177 -10.46 -9.34 8.68
N SER A 178 -10.16 -8.55 7.64
CA SER A 178 -11.12 -8.22 6.58
C SER A 178 -10.97 -9.02 5.29
N MET A 179 -9.90 -9.81 5.17
CA MET A 179 -9.46 -10.50 3.94
C MET A 179 -9.29 -9.56 2.72
N ALA A 180 -9.03 -8.26 2.95
CA ALA A 180 -8.93 -7.23 1.90
C ALA A 180 -7.57 -7.19 1.17
N VAL A 181 -7.06 -8.36 0.77
CA VAL A 181 -5.68 -8.56 0.26
C VAL A 181 -5.31 -7.60 -0.86
N GLU A 182 -6.19 -7.39 -1.85
CA GLU A 182 -5.87 -6.52 -2.96
C GLU A 182 -5.72 -5.05 -2.54
N LEU A 183 -6.56 -4.58 -1.60
CA LEU A 183 -6.55 -3.17 -1.16
C LEU A 183 -5.29 -2.89 -0.37
N THR A 184 -4.98 -3.79 0.57
CA THR A 184 -3.77 -3.72 1.39
C THR A 184 -2.50 -3.84 0.55
N SER A 185 -2.50 -4.67 -0.50
CA SER A 185 -1.34 -4.82 -1.40
C SER A 185 -0.82 -3.49 -1.92
N TRP A 186 -1.75 -2.65 -2.40
CA TRP A 186 -1.40 -1.36 -2.94
C TRP A 186 -1.06 -0.35 -1.85
N LEU A 187 -1.84 -0.31 -0.76
CA LEU A 187 -1.61 0.62 0.36
C LEU A 187 -0.23 0.41 0.96
N VAL A 188 0.09 -0.84 1.33
CA VAL A 188 1.40 -1.21 1.87
C VAL A 188 2.50 -0.89 0.87
N SER A 189 2.32 -1.20 -0.42
CA SER A 189 3.33 -0.86 -1.44
C SER A 189 3.55 0.66 -1.59
N ASP A 190 2.51 1.49 -1.53
CA ASP A 190 2.62 2.95 -1.57
C ASP A 190 3.33 3.50 -0.32
N CYS A 191 2.95 3.02 0.87
CA CYS A 191 3.57 3.38 2.14
C CYS A 191 5.07 3.04 2.13
N LEU A 192 5.45 1.83 1.71
CA LEU A 192 6.84 1.40 1.63
C LEU A 192 7.64 2.19 0.60
N MET A 193 7.05 2.53 -0.56
CA MET A 193 7.70 3.38 -1.56
C MET A 193 7.93 4.81 -1.05
N ARG A 194 7.01 5.36 -0.26
CA ARG A 194 7.17 6.68 0.37
C ARG A 194 8.23 6.62 1.47
N ALA A 195 8.16 5.62 2.34
CA ALA A 195 9.13 5.33 3.38
C ALA A 195 10.55 5.28 2.80
N ALA A 196 10.77 4.45 1.77
CA ALA A 196 12.09 4.32 1.13
C ALA A 196 12.62 5.67 0.64
N ARG A 197 11.79 6.47 -0.04
CA ARG A 197 12.19 7.80 -0.51
C ARG A 197 12.48 8.80 0.60
N ALA A 198 11.73 8.73 1.70
CA ALA A 198 11.91 9.62 2.84
C ALA A 198 13.16 9.23 3.64
N ASN A 199 13.35 7.93 3.86
CA ASN A 199 14.48 7.33 4.55
C ASN A 199 15.80 7.57 3.79
N ASP A 200 15.81 7.46 2.45
CA ASP A 200 16.98 7.77 1.60
C ASP A 200 17.46 9.23 1.72
N ARG A 201 16.58 10.15 2.13
CA ARG A 201 16.90 11.58 2.31
C ARG A 201 17.44 11.88 3.70
N MET A 202 17.40 10.92 4.63
CA MET A 202 17.96 11.13 5.95
C MET A 202 19.49 11.25 5.84
N PRO A 203 20.10 12.30 6.42
CA PRO A 203 21.54 12.33 6.57
C PRO A 203 21.93 11.17 7.47
N ALA A 204 22.73 10.23 6.96
CA ALA A 204 23.31 9.16 7.80
C ALA A 204 23.96 9.82 9.01
N GLN A 205 23.38 9.67 10.21
CA GLN A 205 24.05 10.17 11.39
C GLN A 205 25.35 9.37 11.46
N ARG A 206 26.47 10.11 11.42
CA ARG A 206 27.80 9.54 11.55
C ARG A 206 27.79 8.76 12.86
N ARG A 207 27.79 7.42 12.75
CA ARG A 207 28.04 6.50 13.85
C ARG A 207 29.36 6.95 14.50
N SER A 208 29.26 7.66 15.62
CA SER A 208 30.38 8.09 16.46
C SER A 208 30.78 6.97 17.40
#